data_AF-A0A0U4WTX8-F1
#
_entry.id   AF-A0A0U4WTX8-F1
#
_cell.length_a   1.000
_cell.length_b   1.000
_cell.length_c   1.000
_cell.angle_alpha   90.00
_cell.angle_beta   90.00
_cell.angle_gamma   90.00
#
_symmetry.space_group_name_H-M   'P 1'
#
loop_
_entity.id
_entity.type
_entity.pdbx_description
1 polymer ?
#
loop_
_entity_poly.entity_id
_entity_poly.type
_entity_poly.pdbx_seq_one_letter_code
_entity_poly.pdbx_strand_id
1 'polypeptide(L)'
;MGFLDKLRKKRERQALAALPRLHQRTARLRRELPDYEIGAGTYGAPRVFDLKEGATLRLGSYTSIAEGVRILLGGLHRLDWVTTYPFPAFVDGLAHITDYGGTRGDVVIGSDCWICTDALILSGVTIGHGAVVAAGAVVTRDVPPYAVVGGNPARFIKWRFPEATCQTLLDIAWWDWPEADILAAGERLCSPDIEGFIAYAQARHPAP
;
A
#
# COMPACT_ATOMS: atom_id res chain seq x y z
N MET A 1 3.32 24.35 -23.48
CA MET A 1 2.13 24.18 -22.62
C MET A 1 1.17 25.33 -22.86
N GLY A 2 -0.05 25.04 -23.31
CA GLY A 2 -1.05 26.05 -23.69
C GLY A 2 -1.69 26.74 -22.49
N PHE A 3 -2.37 27.86 -22.75
CA PHE A 3 -3.13 28.63 -21.74
C PHE A 3 -4.19 27.77 -21.02
N LEU A 4 -4.87 26.89 -21.76
CA LEU A 4 -5.87 25.96 -21.24
C LEU A 4 -5.28 24.95 -20.23
N ASP A 5 -4.09 24.41 -20.49
CA ASP A 5 -3.40 23.52 -19.55
C ASP A 5 -3.04 24.23 -18.25
N LYS A 6 -2.58 25.48 -18.34
CA LYS A 6 -2.26 26.30 -17.16
C LYS A 6 -3.51 26.56 -16.32
N LEU A 7 -4.64 26.87 -16.97
CA LEU A 7 -5.92 27.05 -16.29
C LEU A 7 -6.42 25.76 -15.62
N ARG A 8 -6.33 24.63 -16.31
CA ARG A 8 -6.69 23.31 -15.75
C ARG A 8 -5.85 22.99 -14.51
N LYS A 9 -4.52 23.09 -14.62
CA LYS A 9 -3.60 22.87 -13.49
C LYS A 9 -3.84 23.83 -12.32
N LYS A 10 -4.20 25.09 -12.61
CA LYS A 10 -4.55 26.06 -11.56
C LYS A 10 -5.82 25.65 -10.82
N ARG A 11 -6.88 25.29 -11.53
CA ARG A 11 -8.14 24.81 -10.93
C ARG A 11 -7.92 23.54 -10.12
N GLU A 12 -7.14 22.61 -10.63
CA GLU A 12 -6.78 21.37 -9.93
C GLU A 12 -6.05 21.62 -8.60
N ARG A 13 -5.10 22.57 -8.59
CA ARG A 13 -4.38 23.00 -7.39
C ARG A 13 -5.30 23.67 -6.38
N GLN A 14 -6.18 24.55 -6.85
CA GLN A 14 -7.16 25.22 -5.99
C GLN A 14 -8.15 24.22 -5.36
N ALA A 15 -8.62 23.25 -6.14
CA ALA A 15 -9.50 22.19 -5.64
C ALA A 15 -8.82 21.32 -4.57
N LEU A 16 -7.53 20.99 -4.74
CA LEU A 16 -6.77 20.29 -3.69
C LEU A 16 -6.59 21.16 -2.45
N ALA A 17 -6.23 22.43 -2.62
CA ALA A 17 -5.99 23.35 -1.51
C ALA A 17 -7.24 23.63 -0.67
N ALA A 18 -8.44 23.44 -1.23
CA ALA A 18 -9.71 23.59 -0.51
C ALA A 18 -10.06 22.40 0.41
N LEU A 19 -9.40 21.25 0.24
CA LEU A 19 -9.65 20.08 1.09
C LEU A 19 -8.96 20.23 2.46
N PRO A 20 -9.50 19.62 3.54
CA PRO A 20 -8.78 19.43 4.79
C PRO A 20 -7.42 18.77 4.57
N ARG A 21 -6.39 19.19 5.32
CA ARG A 21 -4.99 18.72 5.14
C ARG A 21 -4.85 17.20 5.10
N LEU A 22 -5.63 16.49 5.93
CA LEU A 22 -5.67 15.04 5.98
C LEU A 22 -5.98 14.41 4.61
N HIS A 23 -6.88 15.02 3.84
CA HIS A 23 -7.32 14.51 2.54
C HIS A 23 -6.50 15.01 1.37
N GLN A 24 -5.78 16.12 1.51
CA GLN A 24 -5.03 16.74 0.40
C GLN A 24 -4.04 15.75 -0.23
N ARG A 25 -3.28 15.04 0.60
CA ARG A 25 -2.23 14.12 0.12
C ARG A 25 -2.83 12.88 -0.52
N THR A 26 -3.87 12.28 0.07
CA THR A 26 -4.58 11.14 -0.51
C THR A 26 -5.25 11.51 -1.83
N ALA A 27 -5.91 12.68 -1.91
CA ALA A 27 -6.55 13.16 -3.14
C ALA A 27 -5.51 13.40 -4.24
N ARG A 28 -4.31 13.89 -3.90
CA ARG A 28 -3.21 13.98 -4.84
C ARG A 28 -2.75 12.61 -5.32
N LEU A 29 -2.53 11.67 -4.40
CA LEU A 29 -2.09 10.32 -4.73
C LEU A 29 -3.09 9.59 -5.66
N ARG A 30 -4.40 9.67 -5.38
CA ARG A 30 -5.47 9.13 -6.24
C ARG A 30 -5.48 9.73 -7.65
N ARG A 31 -5.00 10.97 -7.83
CA ARG A 31 -4.85 11.57 -9.16
C ARG A 31 -3.61 11.10 -9.90
N GLU A 32 -2.52 10.84 -9.16
CA GLU A 32 -1.28 10.30 -9.73
C GLU A 32 -1.43 8.81 -10.07
N LEU A 33 -2.32 8.11 -9.37
CA LEU A 33 -2.57 6.66 -9.46
C LEU A 33 -4.08 6.35 -9.60
N PRO A 34 -4.74 6.79 -10.69
CA PRO A 34 -6.19 6.70 -10.84
C PRO A 34 -6.73 5.28 -11.06
N ASP A 35 -5.88 4.36 -11.52
CA ASP A 35 -6.25 2.96 -11.83
C ASP A 35 -6.33 2.06 -10.58
N TYR A 36 -5.94 2.57 -9.41
CA TYR A 36 -5.72 1.77 -8.21
C TYR A 36 -6.58 2.22 -7.03
N GLU A 37 -6.87 1.29 -6.12
CA GLU A 37 -7.64 1.57 -4.92
C GLU A 37 -6.72 2.18 -3.84
N ILE A 38 -7.12 3.31 -3.27
CA ILE A 38 -6.31 4.04 -2.27
C ILE A 38 -7.21 4.51 -1.13
N GLY A 39 -6.96 4.03 0.09
CA GLY A 39 -7.69 4.37 1.30
C GLY A 39 -7.47 5.81 1.79
N ALA A 40 -8.34 6.25 2.71
CA ALA A 40 -8.30 7.61 3.27
C ALA A 40 -7.02 7.84 4.08
N GLY A 41 -6.50 9.07 4.13
CA GLY A 41 -5.29 9.41 4.92
C GLY A 41 -3.96 8.87 4.37
N THR A 42 -4.00 7.90 3.44
CA THR A 42 -2.80 7.35 2.81
C THR A 42 -2.11 8.39 1.94
N TYR A 43 -0.78 8.45 2.02
CA TYR A 43 0.03 9.41 1.28
C TYR A 43 1.36 8.82 0.85
N GLY A 44 1.96 9.47 -0.15
CA GLY A 44 3.26 9.11 -0.71
C GLY A 44 3.23 9.32 -2.22
N ALA A 45 4.23 8.78 -2.91
CA ALA A 45 4.28 8.74 -4.37
C ALA A 45 5.06 7.48 -4.83
N PRO A 46 4.55 6.26 -4.56
CA PRO A 46 5.22 5.05 -5.02
C PRO A 46 5.23 5.00 -6.54
N ARG A 47 6.29 4.40 -7.09
CA ARG A 47 6.35 4.07 -8.51
C ARG A 47 5.77 2.68 -8.73
N VAL A 48 4.63 2.63 -9.41
CA VAL A 48 3.99 1.36 -9.80
C VAL A 48 4.47 0.96 -11.20
N PHE A 49 4.98 -0.26 -11.32
CA PHE A 49 5.37 -0.88 -12.59
C PHE A 49 4.28 -1.89 -12.96
N ASP A 50 3.38 -1.44 -13.81
CA ASP A 50 2.23 -2.22 -14.28
C ASP A 50 2.37 -2.48 -15.78
N LEU A 51 2.58 -3.74 -16.13
CA LEU A 51 2.67 -4.23 -17.52
C LEU A 51 1.29 -4.60 -18.09
N LYS A 52 0.20 -4.34 -17.35
CA LYS A 52 -1.18 -4.65 -17.71
C LYS A 52 -1.42 -6.16 -17.92
N GLU A 53 -0.75 -6.96 -17.10
CA GLU A 53 -0.83 -8.44 -17.09
C GLU A 53 -1.94 -8.98 -16.16
N GLY A 54 -2.93 -8.15 -15.82
CA GLY A 54 -4.12 -8.57 -15.08
C GLY A 54 -4.06 -8.48 -13.56
N ALA A 55 -3.04 -7.82 -13.00
CA ALA A 55 -2.96 -7.51 -11.56
C ALA A 55 -3.29 -6.03 -11.28
N THR A 56 -3.74 -5.76 -10.05
CA THR A 56 -3.99 -4.40 -9.55
C THR A 56 -3.23 -4.13 -8.24
N LEU A 57 -3.33 -2.89 -7.77
CA LEU A 57 -2.81 -2.42 -6.49
C LEU A 57 -3.97 -1.94 -5.62
N ARG A 58 -3.99 -2.42 -4.37
CA ARG A 58 -4.86 -1.89 -3.30
C ARG A 58 -4.01 -1.35 -2.16
N LEU A 59 -4.23 -0.08 -1.80
CA LEU A 59 -3.63 0.58 -0.64
C LEU A 59 -4.72 0.87 0.38
N GLY A 60 -4.56 0.37 1.60
CA GLY A 60 -5.45 0.64 2.73
C GLY A 60 -5.38 2.09 3.19
N SER A 61 -6.08 2.40 4.29
CA SER A 61 -6.17 3.75 4.85
C SER A 61 -5.01 4.05 5.80
N TYR A 62 -4.63 5.32 5.92
CA TYR A 62 -3.62 5.83 6.85
C TYR A 62 -2.23 5.22 6.69
N THR A 63 -1.90 4.75 5.48
CA THR A 63 -0.60 4.18 5.15
C THR A 63 0.39 5.25 4.70
N SER A 64 1.59 5.22 5.29
CA SER A 64 2.69 6.13 4.99
C SER A 64 3.66 5.48 4.01
N ILE A 65 3.77 6.03 2.80
CA ILE A 65 4.67 5.52 1.76
C ILE A 65 5.77 6.56 1.49
N ALA A 66 7.00 6.18 1.79
CA ALA A 66 8.17 7.03 1.61
C ALA A 66 8.58 7.17 0.13
N GLU A 67 9.56 8.03 -0.11
CA GLU A 67 10.14 8.24 -1.44
C GLU A 67 10.85 6.99 -1.97
N GLY A 68 10.86 6.81 -3.29
CA GLY A 68 11.61 5.72 -3.93
C GLY A 68 10.98 4.32 -3.79
N VAL A 69 9.85 4.18 -3.10
CA VAL A 69 9.10 2.92 -3.00
C VAL A 69 8.65 2.49 -4.40
N ARG A 70 8.91 1.22 -4.73
CA ARG A 70 8.58 0.61 -6.03
C ARG A 70 7.69 -0.61 -5.83
N ILE A 71 6.65 -0.71 -6.64
CA ILE A 71 5.67 -1.79 -6.59
C ILE A 71 5.59 -2.42 -7.98
N LEU A 72 5.85 -3.72 -8.08
CA LEU A 72 5.72 -4.47 -9.33
C LEU A 72 4.37 -5.18 -9.38
N LEU A 73 3.63 -5.02 -10.48
CA LEU A 73 2.37 -5.74 -10.73
C LEU A 73 2.52 -6.80 -11.83
N GLY A 74 3.73 -7.03 -12.34
CA GLY A 74 3.98 -7.96 -13.44
C GLY A 74 5.45 -8.07 -13.79
N GLY A 75 5.73 -8.65 -14.97
CA GLY A 75 7.07 -8.77 -15.55
C GLY A 75 7.81 -10.03 -15.14
N LEU A 76 7.08 -11.09 -14.81
CA LEU A 76 7.67 -12.39 -14.56
C LEU A 76 7.95 -13.10 -15.88
N HIS A 77 9.02 -13.87 -15.89
CA HIS A 77 9.39 -14.76 -16.99
C HIS A 77 9.28 -16.22 -16.51
N ARG A 78 8.94 -17.12 -17.44
CA ARG A 78 8.85 -18.55 -17.17
C ARG A 78 10.23 -19.11 -16.81
N LEU A 79 10.39 -19.54 -15.56
CA LEU A 79 11.61 -20.20 -15.07
C LEU A 79 11.58 -21.72 -15.27
N ASP A 80 10.40 -22.25 -15.59
CA ASP A 80 10.08 -23.65 -15.84
C ASP A 80 10.13 -24.03 -17.32
N TRP A 81 10.51 -23.09 -18.20
CA TRP A 81 10.70 -23.30 -19.64
C TRP A 81 12.18 -23.47 -19.99
N VAL A 82 12.44 -23.98 -21.20
CA VAL A 82 13.81 -24.13 -21.73
C VAL A 82 14.55 -22.79 -21.81
N THR A 83 13.82 -21.67 -21.97
CA THR A 83 14.37 -20.32 -22.01
C THR A 83 13.49 -19.37 -21.21
N THR A 84 14.11 -18.37 -20.58
CA THR A 84 13.41 -17.24 -19.95
C THR A 84 13.17 -16.10 -20.93
N TYR A 85 13.69 -16.17 -22.16
CA TYR A 85 13.48 -15.13 -23.16
C TYR A 85 12.05 -15.18 -23.71
N PRO A 86 11.28 -14.07 -23.66
CA PRO A 86 9.88 -14.07 -24.06
C PRO A 86 9.78 -13.89 -25.59
N PHE A 87 10.23 -14.88 -26.36
CA PHE A 87 10.14 -14.84 -27.83
C PHE A 87 8.74 -14.46 -28.35
N PRO A 88 7.63 -14.96 -27.78
CA PRO A 88 6.30 -14.59 -28.24
C PRO A 88 5.97 -13.09 -28.12
N ALA A 89 6.68 -12.33 -27.28
CA ALA A 89 6.53 -10.88 -27.17
C ALA A 89 7.14 -10.10 -28.34
N PHE A 90 8.07 -10.70 -29.09
CA PHE A 90 8.91 -10.00 -30.07
C PHE A 90 8.97 -10.69 -31.44
N VAL A 91 8.33 -11.84 -31.61
CA VAL A 91 8.36 -12.62 -32.84
C VAL A 91 6.93 -12.98 -33.25
N ASP A 92 6.42 -12.34 -34.29
CA ASP A 92 5.03 -12.48 -34.75
C ASP A 92 4.63 -13.94 -35.01
N GLY A 93 5.53 -14.74 -35.58
CA GLY A 93 5.29 -16.17 -35.83
C GLY A 93 5.06 -17.00 -34.55
N LEU A 94 5.41 -16.46 -33.38
CA LEU A 94 5.27 -17.11 -32.07
C LEU A 94 4.19 -16.45 -31.18
N ALA A 95 3.50 -15.41 -31.65
CA ALA A 95 2.51 -14.65 -30.86
C ALA A 95 1.30 -15.48 -30.39
N HIS A 96 1.10 -16.68 -30.96
CA HIS A 96 0.08 -17.63 -30.52
C HIS A 96 0.38 -18.28 -29.15
N ILE A 97 1.63 -18.22 -28.67
CA ILE A 97 2.02 -18.63 -27.33
C ILE A 97 1.77 -17.44 -26.40
N THR A 98 0.81 -17.55 -25.49
CA THR A 98 0.33 -16.40 -24.71
C THR A 98 0.73 -16.42 -23.23
N ASP A 99 1.24 -17.54 -22.72
CA ASP A 99 1.57 -17.78 -21.30
C ASP A 99 3.09 -17.62 -20.99
N TYR A 100 3.78 -16.78 -21.76
CA TYR A 100 5.24 -16.59 -21.69
C TYR A 100 5.70 -15.60 -20.60
N GLY A 101 4.77 -14.87 -20.01
CA GLY A 101 5.03 -13.87 -18.97
C GLY A 101 3.91 -13.80 -17.94
N GLY A 102 3.84 -12.71 -17.19
CA GLY A 102 2.73 -12.45 -16.29
C GLY A 102 3.11 -11.99 -14.89
N THR A 103 2.18 -12.22 -13.98
CA THR A 103 2.18 -11.69 -12.62
C THR A 103 1.94 -12.78 -11.58
N ARG A 104 2.38 -12.55 -10.35
CA ARG A 104 1.99 -13.35 -9.17
C ARG A 104 0.66 -12.91 -8.58
N GLY A 105 0.00 -11.93 -9.19
CA GLY A 105 -1.29 -11.39 -8.77
C GLY A 105 -1.17 -10.00 -8.18
N ASP A 106 -2.26 -9.57 -7.56
CA ASP A 106 -2.40 -8.24 -6.97
C ASP A 106 -1.38 -7.97 -5.88
N VAL A 107 -1.06 -6.69 -5.69
CA VAL A 107 -0.37 -6.22 -4.49
C VAL A 107 -1.40 -5.56 -3.58
N VAL A 108 -1.48 -6.04 -2.34
CA VAL A 108 -2.38 -5.49 -1.32
C VAL A 108 -1.54 -4.97 -0.17
N ILE A 109 -1.62 -3.67 0.12
CA ILE A 109 -1.00 -3.06 1.29
C ILE A 109 -2.11 -2.63 2.22
N GLY A 110 -2.15 -3.17 3.43
CA GLY A 110 -3.17 -2.87 4.43
C GLY A 110 -3.11 -1.43 4.93
N SER A 111 -4.08 -1.10 5.79
CA SER A 111 -4.14 0.14 6.55
C SER A 111 -3.03 0.26 7.60
N ASP A 112 -2.70 1.49 8.04
CA ASP A 112 -1.68 1.80 9.05
C ASP A 112 -0.28 1.25 8.75
N CYS A 113 0.04 1.01 7.47
CA CYS A 113 1.37 0.51 7.12
C CYS A 113 2.39 1.66 7.05
N TRP A 114 3.65 1.34 7.32
CA TRP A 114 4.77 2.24 7.04
C TRP A 114 5.77 1.58 6.10
N ILE A 115 5.82 2.08 4.86
CA ILE A 115 6.72 1.60 3.81
C ILE A 115 7.86 2.60 3.66
N CYS A 116 9.04 2.23 4.14
CA CYS A 116 10.20 3.11 4.17
C CYS A 116 10.89 3.24 2.80
N THR A 117 11.77 4.23 2.72
CA THR A 117 12.42 4.69 1.48
C THR A 117 13.05 3.54 0.70
N ASP A 118 12.91 3.58 -0.63
CA ASP A 118 13.52 2.64 -1.58
C ASP A 118 13.12 1.16 -1.45
N ALA A 119 12.11 0.81 -0.63
CA ALA A 119 11.57 -0.54 -0.58
C ALA A 119 11.00 -0.98 -1.95
N LEU A 120 11.21 -2.24 -2.29
CA LEU A 120 10.70 -2.90 -3.49
C LEU A 120 9.71 -3.99 -3.09
N ILE A 121 8.49 -3.90 -3.61
CA ILE A 121 7.41 -4.87 -3.37
C ILE A 121 7.16 -5.64 -4.66
N LEU A 122 7.30 -6.96 -4.62
CA LEU A 122 7.05 -7.83 -5.77
C LEU A 122 5.54 -8.10 -5.95
N SER A 123 5.15 -8.49 -7.17
CA SER A 123 3.76 -8.85 -7.48
C SER A 123 3.26 -10.02 -6.62
N GLY A 124 1.96 -10.04 -6.35
CA GLY A 124 1.29 -11.06 -5.52
C GLY A 124 1.50 -10.91 -4.01
N VAL A 125 2.19 -9.88 -3.54
CA VAL A 125 2.47 -9.70 -2.10
C VAL A 125 1.30 -9.01 -1.39
N THR A 126 0.89 -9.59 -0.26
CA THR A 126 0.01 -8.96 0.73
C THR A 126 0.81 -8.47 1.94
N ILE A 127 0.71 -7.18 2.24
CA ILE A 127 1.28 -6.55 3.44
C ILE A 127 0.13 -6.28 4.42
N GLY A 128 0.12 -6.98 5.56
CA GLY A 128 -0.93 -6.89 6.56
C GLY A 128 -1.00 -5.53 7.27
N HIS A 129 -2.15 -5.24 7.86
CA HIS A 129 -2.40 -3.99 8.59
C HIS A 129 -1.35 -3.69 9.64
N GLY A 130 -0.95 -2.43 9.78
CA GLY A 130 0.02 -2.01 10.78
C GLY A 130 1.46 -2.47 10.52
N ALA A 131 1.75 -3.16 9.40
CA ALA A 131 3.09 -3.65 9.13
C ALA A 131 4.08 -2.52 8.79
N VAL A 132 5.36 -2.78 9.07
CA VAL A 132 6.47 -1.86 8.76
C VAL A 132 7.45 -2.56 7.84
N VAL A 133 7.73 -1.93 6.69
CA VAL A 133 8.74 -2.38 5.73
C VAL A 133 9.92 -1.42 5.80
N ALA A 134 11.06 -1.92 6.29
CA ALA A 134 12.27 -1.13 6.46
C ALA A 134 12.84 -0.62 5.13
N ALA A 135 13.68 0.42 5.21
CA ALA A 135 14.26 1.06 4.03
C ALA A 135 15.08 0.06 3.20
N GLY A 136 14.96 0.16 1.87
CA GLY A 136 15.64 -0.71 0.92
C GLY A 136 15.24 -2.19 0.95
N ALA A 137 14.19 -2.57 1.70
CA ALA A 137 13.75 -3.96 1.78
C ALA A 137 13.20 -4.46 0.44
N VAL A 138 13.46 -5.73 0.09
CA VAL A 138 12.87 -6.40 -1.08
C VAL A 138 11.85 -7.42 -0.60
N VAL A 139 10.58 -7.03 -0.63
CA VAL A 139 9.45 -7.81 -0.14
C VAL A 139 9.06 -8.83 -1.21
N THR A 140 9.37 -10.10 -0.93
CA THR A 140 9.21 -11.23 -1.87
C THR A 140 8.08 -12.18 -1.48
N ARG A 141 7.47 -11.98 -0.31
CA ARG A 141 6.44 -12.81 0.30
C ARG A 141 5.56 -11.92 1.18
N ASP A 142 4.38 -12.44 1.53
CA ASP A 142 3.44 -11.76 2.41
C ASP A 142 4.07 -11.37 3.75
N VAL A 143 3.62 -10.23 4.26
CA VAL A 143 4.04 -9.66 5.54
C VAL A 143 2.87 -9.73 6.50
N PRO A 144 2.99 -10.41 7.65
CA PRO A 144 1.92 -10.48 8.64
C PRO A 144 1.56 -9.09 9.19
N PRO A 145 0.31 -8.88 9.64
CA PRO A 145 -0.09 -7.64 10.31
C PRO A 145 0.83 -7.32 11.50
N TYR A 146 1.13 -6.04 11.69
CA TYR A 146 2.01 -5.52 12.76
C TYR A 146 3.44 -6.08 12.79
N ALA A 147 3.86 -6.85 11.77
CA ALA A 147 5.24 -7.28 11.64
C ALA A 147 6.13 -6.13 11.15
N VAL A 148 7.36 -6.09 11.64
CA VAL A 148 8.45 -5.27 11.10
C VAL A 148 9.34 -6.20 10.28
N VAL A 149 9.51 -5.90 9.00
CA VAL A 149 10.36 -6.66 8.08
C VAL A 149 11.44 -5.78 7.45
N GLY A 150 12.56 -6.38 7.07
CA GLY A 150 13.63 -5.67 6.36
C GLY A 150 14.65 -6.60 5.71
N GLY A 151 15.52 -6.02 4.88
CA GLY A 151 16.58 -6.75 4.16
C GLY A 151 16.20 -7.13 2.72
N ASN A 152 17.16 -7.74 2.03
CA ASN A 152 17.00 -8.24 0.67
C ASN A 152 17.51 -9.70 0.59
N PRO A 153 16.62 -10.69 0.47
CA PRO A 153 15.16 -10.57 0.56
C PRO A 153 14.69 -10.17 1.97
N ALA A 154 13.52 -9.53 2.07
CA ALA A 154 12.96 -9.08 3.34
C ALA A 154 12.71 -10.28 4.28
N ARG A 155 13.03 -10.09 5.55
CA ARG A 155 12.83 -11.06 6.64
C ARG A 155 12.18 -10.38 7.83
N PHE A 156 11.48 -11.18 8.62
CA PHE A 156 10.97 -10.75 9.91
C PHE A 156 12.10 -10.22 10.80
N ILE A 157 11.87 -9.08 11.44
CA ILE A 157 12.76 -8.47 12.42
C ILE A 157 12.15 -8.60 13.81
N LYS A 158 10.92 -8.09 13.98
CA LYS A 158 10.19 -8.11 15.25
C LYS A 158 8.71 -7.83 15.02
N TRP A 159 7.90 -8.07 16.04
CA TRP A 159 6.54 -7.55 16.11
C TRP A 159 6.53 -6.12 16.64
N ARG A 160 5.56 -5.30 16.23
CA ARG A 160 5.28 -4.01 16.89
C ARG A 160 4.76 -4.22 18.31
N PHE A 161 3.89 -5.22 18.50
CA PHE A 161 3.18 -5.51 19.75
C PHE A 161 3.12 -7.02 20.02
N PRO A 162 2.76 -7.45 21.24
CA PRO A 162 2.42 -8.86 21.51
C PRO A 162 1.28 -9.35 20.61
N GLU A 163 1.27 -10.64 20.29
CA GLU A 163 0.29 -11.26 19.36
C GLU A 163 -1.17 -10.98 19.76
N ALA A 164 -1.50 -11.12 21.05
CA ALA A 164 -2.84 -10.83 21.56
C ALA A 164 -3.24 -9.36 21.32
N THR A 165 -2.31 -8.42 21.52
CA THR A 165 -2.53 -7.00 21.24
C THR A 165 -2.73 -6.75 19.75
N CYS A 166 -1.94 -7.39 18.89
CA CYS A 166 -2.12 -7.31 17.44
C CYS A 166 -3.53 -7.76 17.04
N GLN A 167 -4.00 -8.90 17.56
CA GLN A 167 -5.34 -9.41 17.26
C GLN A 167 -6.42 -8.44 17.74
N THR A 168 -6.34 -7.94 18.97
CA THR A 168 -7.31 -6.95 19.48
C THR A 168 -7.35 -5.68 18.62
N LEU A 169 -6.19 -5.19 18.17
CA LEU A 169 -6.14 -4.01 17.30
C LEU A 169 -6.68 -4.29 15.88
N LEU A 170 -6.54 -5.52 15.38
CA LEU A 170 -7.18 -5.95 14.13
C LEU A 170 -8.70 -5.99 14.27
N ASP A 171 -9.21 -6.50 15.38
CA ASP A 171 -10.65 -6.54 15.66
C ASP A 171 -11.24 -5.14 15.84
N ILE A 172 -10.47 -4.23 16.45
CA ILE A 172 -10.84 -2.82 16.62
C ILE A 172 -10.93 -2.07 15.27
N ALA A 173 -10.01 -2.37 14.33
CA ALA A 173 -9.97 -1.80 12.98
C ALA A 173 -10.21 -0.27 12.94
N TRP A 174 -9.45 0.49 13.75
CA TRP A 174 -9.70 1.94 13.94
C TRP A 174 -9.67 2.75 12.64
N TRP A 175 -8.95 2.26 11.63
CA TRP A 175 -8.87 2.86 10.29
C TRP A 175 -10.19 2.82 9.51
N ASP A 176 -11.17 2.03 9.95
CA ASP A 176 -12.51 1.94 9.36
C ASP A 176 -13.56 2.76 10.13
N TRP A 177 -13.17 3.42 11.23
CA TRP A 177 -14.07 4.26 12.01
C TRP A 177 -14.47 5.52 11.23
N PRO A 178 -15.64 6.13 11.56
CA PRO A 178 -15.96 7.46 11.06
C PRO A 178 -14.86 8.46 11.43
N GLU A 179 -14.52 9.38 10.52
CA GLU A 179 -13.39 10.32 10.71
C GLU A 179 -13.51 11.13 12.01
N ALA A 180 -14.71 11.57 12.37
CA ALA A 180 -14.95 12.31 13.60
C ALA A 180 -14.48 11.53 14.85
N ASP A 181 -14.63 10.21 14.83
CA ASP A 181 -14.24 9.33 15.93
C ASP A 181 -12.73 9.08 15.96
N ILE A 182 -12.10 8.98 14.79
CA ILE A 182 -10.64 8.93 14.68
C ILE A 182 -10.02 10.21 15.24
N LEU A 183 -10.59 11.38 14.88
CA LEU A 183 -10.12 12.67 15.39
C LEU A 183 -10.34 12.79 16.90
N ALA A 184 -11.48 12.32 17.43
CA ALA A 184 -11.75 12.29 18.86
C ALA A 184 -10.80 11.34 19.62
N ALA A 185 -10.37 10.25 18.98
CA ALA A 185 -9.39 9.30 19.52
C ALA A 185 -7.93 9.75 19.33
N GLY A 186 -7.67 10.88 18.67
CA GLY A 186 -6.34 11.29 18.21
C GLY A 186 -5.26 11.31 19.30
N GLU A 187 -5.58 11.78 20.51
CA GLU A 187 -4.62 11.76 21.63
C GLU A 187 -4.24 10.35 22.06
N ARG A 188 -5.18 9.39 21.98
CA ARG A 188 -4.96 7.98 22.34
C ARG A 188 -4.22 7.24 21.23
N LEU A 189 -4.57 7.51 19.97
CA LEU A 189 -3.87 6.98 18.80
C LEU A 189 -2.40 7.44 18.76
N CYS A 190 -2.13 8.65 19.24
CA CYS A 190 -0.80 9.26 19.33
C CYS A 190 -0.16 9.10 20.72
N SER A 191 -0.38 7.96 21.38
CA SER A 191 0.12 7.67 22.73
C SER A 191 0.82 6.31 22.79
N PRO A 192 1.80 6.10 23.68
CA PRO A 192 2.31 4.76 23.99
C PRO A 192 1.33 3.91 24.82
N ASP A 193 0.24 4.49 25.33
CA ASP A 193 -0.77 3.81 26.16
C ASP A 193 -1.73 2.97 25.31
N ILE A 194 -1.25 1.79 24.88
CA ILE A 194 -2.02 0.87 24.03
C ILE A 194 -3.22 0.30 24.77
N GLU A 195 -3.05 -0.06 26.05
CA GLU A 195 -4.12 -0.61 26.88
C GLU A 195 -5.24 0.41 27.09
N GLY A 196 -4.89 1.67 27.37
CA GLY A 196 -5.86 2.77 27.46
C GLY A 196 -6.59 3.03 26.15
N PHE A 197 -5.91 2.92 24.99
CA PHE A 197 -6.58 2.99 23.70
C PHE A 197 -7.55 1.82 23.48
N ILE A 198 -7.13 0.58 23.76
CA ILE A 198 -7.97 -0.62 23.62
C ILE A 198 -9.22 -0.51 24.51
N ALA A 199 -9.05 -0.13 25.78
CA ALA A 199 -10.16 0.04 26.72
C ALA A 199 -11.16 1.11 26.22
N TYR A 200 -10.65 2.23 25.68
CA TYR A 200 -11.49 3.26 25.05
C TYR A 200 -12.25 2.73 23.83
N ALA A 201 -11.57 2.00 22.93
CA ALA A 201 -12.16 1.44 21.72
C ALA A 201 -13.29 0.43 22.04
N GLN A 202 -13.05 -0.46 23.00
CA GLN A 202 -14.01 -1.47 23.44
C GLN A 202 -15.21 -0.87 24.19
N ALA A 203 -15.00 0.19 24.98
CA ALA A 203 -16.10 0.90 25.63
C ALA A 203 -17.03 1.61 24.63
N ARG A 204 -16.48 2.03 23.48
CA ARG A 204 -17.22 2.68 22.40
C ARG A 204 -18.05 1.69 21.58
N HIS A 205 -17.53 0.49 21.36
CA HIS A 205 -18.17 -0.58 20.61
C HIS A 205 -18.09 -1.87 21.45
N PRO A 206 -19.00 -2.08 22.41
CA PRO A 206 -19.04 -3.33 23.15
C PRO A 206 -19.18 -4.47 22.13
N ALA A 207 -18.30 -5.47 22.24
CA ALA A 207 -18.43 -6.69 21.45
C ALA A 207 -19.86 -7.24 21.62
N PRO A 208 -20.48 -7.77 20.54
CA PRO A 208 -21.82 -8.35 20.62
C PRO A 208 -21.92 -9.49 21.63
#